data_AF-A0A6J7UKX4-F1
#
_entry.id   AF-A0A6J7UKX4-F1
#
_cell.length_a   1.000
_cell.length_b   1.000
_cell.length_c   1.000
_cell.angle_alpha   90.00
_cell.angle_beta   90.00
_cell.angle_gamma   90.00
#
_symmetry.space_group_name_H-M   'P 1'
#
loop_
_entity.id
_entity.type
_entity.pdbx_description
1 polymer ?
#
loop_
_entity_poly.entity_id
_entity_poly.type
_entity_poly.pdbx_seq_one_letter_code
_entity_poly.pdbx_strand_id
1 'polypeptide(L)'
;MAFNPKQLADIRQGAIGEFELARVQAAWPIMGVDMTTDSTPSETGLTDVAVSFTKGCYPGQELVERMDSRGTAAPRSLRLIRSMGVARVGEPVVLNGQEIGIYTSVCQDFALALIKRSADSSSIQI
;
A
#
# COMPACT_ATOMS: atom_id res chain seq x y z
N MET A 1 -18.48 20.89 15.74
CA MET A 1 -17.81 20.39 16.97
C MET A 1 -16.51 21.15 17.11
N ALA A 2 -16.33 21.90 18.20
CA ALA A 2 -15.08 22.63 18.46
C ALA A 2 -14.08 21.67 19.10
N PHE A 3 -12.89 21.56 18.52
CA PHE A 3 -11.77 20.80 19.05
C PHE A 3 -11.31 21.41 20.38
N ASN A 4 -11.39 20.66 21.48
CA ASN A 4 -10.89 21.11 22.78
C ASN A 4 -9.43 20.63 22.96
N PRO A 5 -8.44 21.53 22.94
CA PRO A 5 -7.03 21.14 23.04
C PRO A 5 -6.66 20.48 24.37
N LYS A 6 -7.46 20.64 25.45
CA LYS A 6 -7.25 19.87 26.70
C LYS A 6 -7.53 18.38 26.53
N GLN A 7 -8.37 17.98 25.57
CA GLN A 7 -8.63 16.55 25.29
C GLN A 7 -7.42 15.85 24.67
N LEU A 8 -6.44 16.58 24.12
CA LEU A 8 -5.20 15.97 23.62
C LEU A 8 -4.25 15.53 24.74
N ALA A 9 -4.29 16.20 25.90
CA ALA A 9 -3.37 15.93 27.01
C ALA A 9 -3.59 14.54 27.65
N ASP A 10 -4.80 13.99 27.52
CA ASP A 10 -5.19 12.69 28.06
C ASP A 10 -5.03 11.54 27.04
N ILE A 11 -4.59 11.83 25.81
CA ILE A 11 -4.35 10.81 24.78
C ILE A 11 -2.92 10.28 24.93
N ARG A 12 -2.80 8.96 25.15
CA ARG A 12 -1.50 8.30 25.20
C ARG A 12 -0.75 8.46 23.87
N GLN A 13 0.50 8.89 23.92
CA GLN A 13 1.39 8.87 22.75
C GLN A 13 1.64 7.43 22.27
N GLY A 14 1.44 7.20 20.97
CA GLY A 14 1.72 5.92 20.33
C GLY A 14 3.21 5.67 20.13
N ALA A 15 3.64 4.41 20.22
CA ALA A 15 4.99 3.97 19.87
C ALA A 15 5.13 3.78 18.35
N ILE A 16 6.37 3.81 17.85
CA ILE A 16 6.67 3.63 16.41
C ILE A 16 6.11 2.29 15.90
N GLY A 17 6.26 1.20 16.66
CA GLY A 17 5.71 -0.10 16.26
C GLY A 17 4.18 -0.12 16.15
N GLU A 18 3.48 0.70 16.93
CA GLU A 18 2.01 0.83 16.84
C GLU A 18 1.61 1.59 15.57
N PHE A 19 2.36 2.63 15.21
CA PHE A 19 2.18 3.33 13.93
C PHE A 19 2.44 2.41 12.74
N GLU A 20 3.56 1.67 12.76
CA GLU A 20 3.94 0.73 11.70
C GLU A 20 2.87 -0.35 11.51
N LEU A 21 2.37 -0.94 12.60
CA LEU A 21 1.28 -1.92 12.52
C LEU A 21 0.01 -1.30 11.94
N ALA A 22 -0.39 -0.12 12.42
CA ALA A 22 -1.61 0.55 11.97
C ALA A 22 -1.56 0.89 10.48
N ARG A 23 -0.45 1.43 9.97
CA ARG A 23 -0.31 1.73 8.53
C ARG A 23 -0.33 0.46 7.69
N VAL A 24 0.32 -0.63 8.14
CA VAL A 24 0.36 -1.89 7.40
C VAL A 24 -1.05 -2.47 7.33
N GLN A 25 -1.77 -2.53 8.44
CA GLN A 25 -3.16 -3.00 8.45
C GLN A 25 -4.11 -2.15 7.61
N ALA A 26 -3.83 -0.84 7.48
CA ALA A 26 -4.59 0.06 6.61
C ALA A 26 -4.16 -0.01 5.13
N ALA A 27 -3.22 -0.89 4.77
CA ALA A 27 -2.60 -0.92 3.44
C ALA A 27 -2.00 0.43 3.02
N TRP A 28 -1.51 1.21 4.00
CA TRP A 28 -1.02 2.57 3.77
C TRP A 28 0.49 2.59 3.48
N PRO A 29 0.89 2.93 2.25
CA PRO A 29 2.27 2.86 1.80
C PRO A 29 3.17 4.00 2.32
N ILE A 30 4.47 3.73 2.44
CA ILE A 30 5.52 4.73 2.64
C ILE A 30 6.41 4.88 1.40
N MET A 31 6.70 6.13 1.02
CA MET A 31 7.67 6.46 -0.03
C MET A 31 9.09 6.02 0.36
N GLY A 32 9.77 5.32 -0.54
CA GLY A 32 11.07 4.71 -0.31
C GLY A 32 11.03 3.34 0.37
N VAL A 33 9.83 2.86 0.77
CA VAL A 33 9.63 1.54 1.39
C VAL A 33 8.68 0.70 0.54
N ASP A 34 7.41 1.12 0.46
CA ASP A 34 6.35 0.40 -0.25
C ASP A 34 6.16 0.92 -1.68
N MET A 35 6.67 2.11 -1.96
CA MET A 35 6.65 2.75 -3.27
C MET A 35 7.95 3.50 -3.56
N THR A 36 8.23 3.72 -4.84
CA THR A 36 9.43 4.40 -5.33
C THR A 36 9.06 5.53 -6.28
N THR A 37 10.05 6.25 -6.82
CA THR A 37 9.81 7.27 -7.86
C THR A 37 9.22 6.70 -9.15
N ASP A 38 9.37 5.39 -9.36
CA ASP A 38 8.84 4.69 -10.53
C ASP A 38 7.43 4.13 -10.29
N SER A 39 6.91 4.28 -9.07
CA SER A 39 5.58 3.79 -8.71
C SER A 39 4.48 4.74 -9.15
N THR A 40 3.37 4.20 -9.63
CA THR A 40 2.16 4.98 -9.93
C THR A 40 1.17 4.92 -8.76
N PRO A 41 0.27 5.92 -8.59
CA PRO A 41 -0.77 5.87 -7.57
C PRO A 41 -1.64 4.60 -7.64
N SER A 42 -1.89 4.12 -8.87
CA SER A 42 -2.69 2.91 -9.11
C SER A 42 -2.03 1.61 -8.63
N GLU A 43 -0.70 1.58 -8.52
CA GLU A 43 0.01 0.42 -7.95
C GLU A 43 -0.07 0.38 -6.43
N THR A 44 -0.42 1.48 -5.76
CA THR A 44 -0.27 1.66 -4.31
C THR A 44 -1.58 1.85 -3.56
N GLY A 45 -2.71 1.80 -4.27
CA GLY A 45 -4.04 2.01 -3.68
C GLY A 45 -4.35 3.47 -3.33
N LEU A 46 -3.52 4.42 -3.79
CA LEU A 46 -3.68 5.83 -3.44
C LEU A 46 -4.52 6.63 -4.44
N THR A 47 -4.92 6.07 -5.57
CA THR A 47 -5.67 6.80 -6.62
C THR A 47 -6.86 7.56 -6.05
N ASP A 48 -7.71 6.91 -5.26
CA ASP A 48 -8.97 7.51 -4.80
C ASP A 48 -8.79 8.64 -3.77
N VAL A 49 -7.65 8.68 -3.09
CA VAL A 49 -7.38 9.65 -2.00
C VAL A 49 -6.33 10.71 -2.36
N ALA A 50 -5.49 10.44 -3.36
CA ALA A 50 -4.34 11.28 -3.72
C ALA A 50 -4.37 11.77 -5.18
N VAL A 51 -5.25 11.25 -6.03
CA VAL A 51 -5.44 11.71 -7.41
C VAL A 51 -6.75 12.48 -7.52
N SER A 52 -6.69 13.64 -8.19
CA SER A 52 -7.89 14.35 -8.61
C SER A 52 -7.89 14.40 -10.13
N PHE A 53 -8.96 13.86 -10.73
CA PHE A 53 -9.22 13.89 -12.16
C PHE A 53 -9.95 15.16 -12.60
N THR A 54 -10.28 16.04 -11.66
CA THR A 54 -11.06 17.26 -11.91
C THR A 54 -10.27 18.54 -11.64
N LYS A 55 -9.05 18.44 -11.10
CA LYS A 55 -8.13 19.58 -10.96
C LYS A 55 -7.39 19.88 -12.26
N GLY A 56 -6.74 21.04 -12.31
CA GLY A 56 -5.86 21.42 -13.42
C GLY A 56 -4.60 20.56 -13.53
N CYS A 57 -3.83 20.81 -14.60
CA CYS A 57 -2.67 20.01 -15.00
C CYS A 57 -1.63 19.82 -13.88
N TYR A 58 -1.18 18.58 -13.65
CA TYR A 58 -0.05 18.26 -12.78
C TYR A 58 0.95 17.29 -13.46
N PRO A 59 2.23 17.30 -13.05
CA PRO A 59 3.23 16.42 -13.64
C PRO A 59 2.84 14.93 -13.57
N GLY A 60 2.92 14.24 -14.71
CA GLY A 60 2.58 12.81 -14.81
C GLY A 60 1.10 12.50 -14.98
N GLN A 61 0.21 13.49 -14.98
CA GLN A 61 -1.25 13.31 -15.13
C GLN A 61 -1.64 12.52 -16.37
N GLU A 62 -0.99 12.75 -17.51
CA GLU A 62 -1.30 12.06 -18.78
C GLU A 62 -1.23 10.53 -18.63
N LEU A 63 -0.27 10.02 -17.86
CA LEU A 63 -0.15 8.58 -17.61
C LEU A 63 -1.32 8.08 -16.76
N VAL A 64 -1.66 8.80 -15.70
CA VAL A 64 -2.73 8.44 -14.76
C VAL A 64 -4.10 8.46 -15.45
N GLU A 65 -4.40 9.51 -16.21
CA GLU A 65 -5.65 9.62 -16.99
C GLU A 65 -5.76 8.58 -18.10
N ARG A 66 -4.64 8.23 -18.74
CA ARG A 66 -4.63 7.18 -19.76
C ARG A 66 -4.93 5.81 -19.15
N MET A 67 -4.45 5.53 -17.94
CA MET A 67 -4.77 4.27 -17.26
C MET A 67 -6.25 4.23 -16.84
N ASP A 68 -6.76 5.32 -16.28
CA ASP A 68 -8.16 5.46 -15.86
C ASP A 68 -9.14 5.32 -17.04
N SER A 69 -8.94 6.10 -18.11
CA SER A 69 -9.80 6.07 -19.31
C SER A 69 -9.84 4.71 -20.02
N ARG A 70 -8.78 3.91 -19.89
CA ARG A 70 -8.70 2.56 -20.47
C ARG A 70 -9.20 1.47 -19.53
N GLY A 71 -9.55 1.79 -18.29
CA GLY A 71 -9.85 0.78 -17.26
C GLY A 71 -8.71 -0.22 -17.05
N THR A 72 -7.47 0.18 -17.32
CA THR A 72 -6.32 -0.73 -17.30
C THR A 72 -5.80 -0.86 -15.88
N ALA A 73 -5.92 -2.04 -15.29
CA ALA A 73 -5.32 -2.34 -14.00
C ALA A 73 -3.78 -2.23 -14.07
N ALA A 74 -3.18 -1.68 -13.01
CA ALA A 74 -1.74 -1.54 -12.86
C ALA A 74 -1.00 -2.89 -13.03
N PRO A 75 0.25 -2.92 -13.54
CA PRO A 75 0.99 -4.16 -13.76
C PRO A 75 1.30 -4.93 -12.46
N ARG A 76 1.24 -4.24 -11.33
CA ARG A 76 1.37 -4.77 -9.98
C ARG A 76 0.52 -3.93 -9.02
N SER A 77 0.23 -4.48 -7.85
CA SER A 77 -0.56 -3.81 -6.81
C SER A 77 0.03 -4.10 -5.45
N LEU A 78 0.11 -3.10 -4.58
CA LEU A 78 0.44 -3.25 -3.18
C LEU A 78 -0.74 -3.89 -2.46
N ARG A 79 -0.48 -4.93 -1.67
CA ARG A 79 -1.51 -5.74 -1.01
C ARG A 79 -1.11 -5.98 0.43
N LEU A 80 -2.10 -5.91 1.32
CA LEU A 80 -1.99 -6.49 2.66
C LEU A 80 -1.97 -8.02 2.54
N ILE A 81 -1.11 -8.65 3.32
CA ILE A 81 -0.98 -10.10 3.42
C ILE A 81 -0.91 -10.46 4.90
N ARG A 82 -1.72 -11.44 5.33
CA ARG A 82 -1.52 -12.08 6.63
C ARG A 82 -0.37 -13.08 6.53
N SER A 83 0.80 -12.70 7.03
CA SER A 83 2.03 -13.48 6.96
C SER A 83 2.23 -14.45 8.13
N MET A 84 1.43 -14.34 9.20
CA MET A 84 1.56 -15.18 10.40
C MET A 84 3.00 -15.24 10.95
N GLY A 85 3.74 -14.13 10.82
CA GLY A 85 5.11 -13.98 11.32
C GLY A 85 6.22 -14.61 10.45
N VAL A 86 5.89 -15.18 9.27
CA VAL A 86 6.88 -15.87 8.43
C VAL A 86 7.55 -14.98 7.38
N ALA A 87 6.99 -13.82 7.06
CA ALA A 87 7.51 -12.95 6.02
C ALA A 87 8.74 -12.16 6.49
N ARG A 88 9.62 -11.84 5.54
CA ARG A 88 10.69 -10.84 5.75
C ARG A 88 10.69 -9.82 4.62
N VAL A 89 11.03 -8.57 4.96
CA VAL A 89 11.17 -7.49 3.98
C VAL A 89 12.22 -7.89 2.94
N GLY A 90 11.90 -7.68 1.66
CA GLY A 90 12.75 -8.00 0.53
C GLY A 90 12.66 -9.47 0.05
N GLU A 91 12.08 -10.37 0.84
CA GLU A 91 11.88 -11.75 0.40
C GLU A 91 10.75 -11.86 -0.64
N PRO A 92 10.84 -12.82 -1.57
CA PRO A 92 9.80 -13.06 -2.55
C PRO A 92 8.53 -13.56 -1.88
N VAL A 93 7.39 -13.07 -2.36
CA VAL A 93 6.10 -13.71 -2.08
C VAL A 93 5.96 -14.90 -3.01
N VAL A 94 5.85 -16.10 -2.44
CA VAL A 94 5.72 -17.35 -3.19
C VAL A 94 4.31 -17.91 -3.02
N LEU A 95 3.66 -18.23 -4.13
CA LEU A 95 2.37 -18.90 -4.17
C LEU A 95 2.45 -20.07 -5.13
N ASN A 96 2.07 -21.27 -4.68
CA ASN A 96 2.13 -22.51 -5.47
C ASN A 96 3.52 -22.77 -6.10
N GLY A 97 4.58 -22.43 -5.37
CA GLY A 97 5.97 -22.57 -5.85
C GLY A 97 6.43 -21.51 -6.84
N GLN A 98 5.60 -20.51 -7.15
CA GLN A 98 5.94 -19.41 -8.06
C GLN A 98 6.11 -18.09 -7.31
N GLU A 99 7.15 -17.34 -7.65
CA GLU A 99 7.35 -15.98 -7.16
C GLU A 99 6.39 -14.99 -7.85
N ILE A 100 5.52 -14.39 -7.05
CA ILE A 100 4.45 -13.50 -7.51
C ILE A 100 4.64 -12.04 -7.10
N GLY A 101 5.58 -11.76 -6.21
CA GLY A 101 5.82 -10.41 -5.71
C GLY A 101 6.96 -10.35 -4.69
N ILE A 102 7.02 -9.24 -3.96
CA ILE A 102 8.04 -8.97 -2.94
C ILE A 102 7.40 -8.32 -1.72
N TYR A 103 7.82 -8.74 -0.52
CA TYR A 103 7.41 -8.08 0.73
C TYR A 103 8.14 -6.75 0.89
N THR A 104 7.41 -5.66 1.10
CA THR A 104 7.97 -4.30 1.26
C THR A 104 7.99 -3.86 2.72
N SER A 105 6.95 -4.24 3.47
CA SER A 105 6.82 -3.97 4.91
C SER A 105 6.36 -5.24 5.63
N VAL A 106 6.91 -5.53 6.81
CA VAL A 106 6.46 -6.64 7.65
C VAL A 106 6.33 -6.15 9.09
N CYS A 107 5.17 -6.40 9.71
CA CYS A 107 4.89 -6.07 11.09
C CYS A 107 4.02 -7.16 11.73
N GLN A 108 4.58 -7.90 12.69
CA GLN A 108 3.89 -9.01 13.36
C GLN A 108 3.34 -10.03 12.33
N ASP A 109 2.04 -10.33 12.39
CA ASP A 109 1.35 -11.26 11.48
C ASP A 109 0.94 -10.63 10.15
N PHE A 110 1.27 -9.36 9.90
CA PHE A 110 0.86 -8.62 8.71
C PHE A 110 2.07 -8.17 7.89
N ALA A 111 1.87 -8.08 6.58
CA ALA A 111 2.85 -7.55 5.66
C ALA A 111 2.18 -6.78 4.52
N LEU A 112 2.90 -5.81 3.96
CA LEU A 112 2.60 -5.28 2.65
C LEU A 112 3.51 -5.94 1.63
N ALA A 113 2.94 -6.26 0.47
CA ALA A 113 3.69 -6.81 -0.63
C ALA A 113 3.24 -6.25 -1.97
N LEU A 114 4.19 -6.04 -2.87
CA LEU A 114 3.93 -5.62 -4.22
C LEU A 114 3.78 -6.85 -5.12
N ILE A 115 2.54 -7.15 -5.50
CA ILE A 115 2.14 -8.38 -6.21
C ILE A 115 1.88 -8.09 -7.69
N LYS A 116 2.43 -8.92 -8.59
CA LYS A 116 2.21 -8.83 -10.04
C LYS A 116 0.73 -9.06 -10.38
N ARG A 117 0.17 -8.28 -11.30
CA ARG A 117 -1.23 -8.40 -11.76
C ARG A 117 -1.56 -9.78 -12.32
N SER A 118 -0.58 -10.42 -12.99
CA SER A 118 -0.77 -11.74 -13.60
C SER A 118 -0.82 -12.89 -12.60
N ALA A 119 -0.55 -12.64 -11.32
CA ALA A 119 -0.65 -13.66 -10.29
C ALA A 119 -2.13 -13.90 -9.93
N ASP A 120 -2.56 -15.16 -9.96
CA ASP A 120 -3.82 -15.57 -9.35
C ASP A 120 -3.66 -15.55 -7.82
N SER A 121 -3.76 -14.36 -7.25
CA SER A 121 -3.58 -14.13 -5.82
C SER A 121 -4.88 -14.31 -5.02
N SER A 122 -5.92 -14.91 -5.62
CA SER A 122 -7.24 -15.10 -4.98
C SER A 122 -7.17 -15.97 -3.71
N SER A 123 -6.12 -16.79 -3.59
CA SER A 123 -5.84 -17.68 -2.46
C SER A 123 -4.97 -17.04 -1.36
N ILE A 124 -4.44 -15.84 -1.56
CA ILE A 124 -3.70 -15.11 -0.52
C ILE A 124 -4.71 -14.49 0.43
N GLN A 125 -4.60 -14.79 1.72
CA GLN A 125 -5.37 -14.09 2.74
C GLN A 125 -4.88 -12.65 2.85
N ILE A 126 -5.70 -11.74 2.31
CA ILE A 126 -5.59 -10.29 2.46
C ILE A 126 -6.27 -9.90 3.76
#